data_AF-A0A0C4WI65-F1
#
_entry.id   AF-A0A0C4WI65-F1
#
_cell.length_a   1.000
_cell.length_b   1.000
_cell.length_c   1.000
_cell.angle_alpha   90.00
_cell.angle_beta   90.00
_cell.angle_gamma   90.00
#
_symmetry.space_group_name_H-M   'P 1'
#
loop_
_entity.id
_entity.type
_entity.pdbx_description
1 polymer ?
#
loop_
_entity_poly.entity_id
_entity_poly.type
_entity_poly.pdbx_seq_one_letter_code
_entity_poly.pdbx_strand_id
1 'polypeptide(L)'
;MTLKELAARSASFNTRLHSLQGISILDWERMRIPEEDRPALLRQMHRDSVVWLYGYIAALADRKLVDKGDAERMHCELLYLHEKHSSIVNY
;
A
#
# COMPACT_ATOMS: atom_id res chain seq x y z
N MET A 1 -10.19 -10.00 -10.41
CA MET A 1 -10.03 -8.81 -9.57
C MET A 1 -8.56 -8.44 -9.50
N THR A 2 -8.27 -7.15 -9.61
CA THR A 2 -6.94 -6.52 -9.60
C THR A 2 -6.84 -5.54 -8.45
N LEU A 3 -5.62 -5.05 -8.14
CA LEU A 3 -5.45 -4.03 -7.10
C LEU A 3 -6.26 -2.76 -7.40
N LYS A 4 -6.34 -2.36 -8.68
CA LYS A 4 -7.10 -1.18 -9.12
C LYS A 4 -8.59 -1.33 -8.86
N GLU A 5 -9.15 -2.50 -9.17
CA GLU A 5 -10.57 -2.78 -8.93
C GLU A 5 -10.89 -2.84 -7.43
N LEU A 6 -9.99 -3.40 -6.62
CA LEU A 6 -10.17 -3.42 -5.17
C LEU A 6 -10.05 -2.02 -4.56
N ALA A 7 -9.10 -1.22 -5.03
CA ALA A 7 -8.92 0.17 -4.62
C ALA A 7 -10.13 1.05 -4.97
N ALA A 8 -10.76 0.83 -6.14
CA ALA A 8 -11.99 1.52 -6.51
C ALA A 8 -13.17 1.20 -5.58
N ARG A 9 -13.12 0.07 -4.85
CA ARG A 9 -14.19 -0.42 -3.97
C ARG A 9 -13.91 -0.18 -2.48
N SER A 10 -12.69 0.22 -2.11
CA SER A 10 -12.29 0.45 -0.72
C SER A 10 -11.36 1.65 -0.61
N ALA A 11 -11.89 2.74 -0.04
CA ALA A 11 -11.14 3.98 0.16
C ALA A 11 -9.90 3.77 1.04
N SER A 12 -10.02 2.97 2.11
CA SER A 12 -8.89 2.65 2.99
C SER A 12 -7.80 1.85 2.28
N PHE A 13 -8.20 0.89 1.43
CA PHE A 13 -7.27 0.15 0.58
C PHE A 13 -6.57 1.09 -0.41
N ASN A 14 -7.33 1.97 -1.06
CA ASN A 14 -6.79 2.93 -2.01
C ASN A 14 -5.76 3.88 -1.38
N THR A 15 -6.05 4.41 -0.18
CA THR A 15 -5.11 5.28 0.54
C THR A 15 -3.78 4.58 0.83
N ARG A 16 -3.82 3.31 1.24
CA ARG A 16 -2.62 2.51 1.52
C ARG A 16 -1.87 2.15 0.24
N LEU A 17 -2.58 1.85 -0.85
CA LEU A 17 -1.98 1.63 -2.16
C LEU A 17 -1.28 2.89 -2.70
N HIS A 18 -1.89 4.07 -2.53
CA HIS A 18 -1.27 5.35 -2.89
C HIS A 18 0.01 5.64 -2.08
N SER A 19 0.02 5.28 -0.79
CA SER A 19 1.24 5.37 0.04
C SER A 19 2.34 4.45 -0.48
N LEU A 20 2.01 3.25 -0.94
CA LEU A 20 2.97 2.33 -1.56
C LEU A 20 3.54 2.91 -2.87
N GLN A 21 2.68 3.55 -3.68
CA GLN A 21 3.02 4.14 -4.97
C GLN A 21 3.76 5.50 -4.88
N GLY A 22 3.97 6.03 -3.67
CA GLY A 22 4.60 7.34 -3.49
C GLY A 22 3.77 8.53 -3.98
N ILE A 23 2.48 8.33 -4.26
CA ILE A 23 1.54 9.39 -4.71
C ILE A 23 0.63 9.86 -3.56
N SER A 24 0.94 9.48 -2.33
CA SER A 24 0.18 9.92 -1.17
C SER A 24 0.39 11.43 -0.97
N ILE A 25 -0.71 12.17 -1.06
CA ILE A 25 -0.73 13.60 -0.72
C ILE A 25 -0.87 13.69 0.80
N LEU A 26 0.25 13.90 1.48
CA LEU A 26 0.30 14.12 2.93
C LEU A 26 0.42 15.63 3.20
N ASP A 27 -0.51 16.15 3.97
CA ASP A 27 -0.51 17.53 4.43
C ASP A 27 0.38 17.66 5.68
N TRP A 28 1.68 17.76 5.45
CA TRP A 28 2.69 17.83 6.51
C TRP A 28 2.54 19.05 7.40
N GLU A 29 2.08 20.18 6.83
CA GLU A 29 1.86 21.42 7.57
C GLU A 29 0.73 21.27 8.58
N ARG A 30 -0.39 20.67 8.15
CA ARG A 30 -1.50 20.36 9.05
C ARG A 30 -1.12 19.36 10.13
N MET A 31 -0.28 18.37 9.80
CA MET A 31 0.19 17.37 10.77
C MET A 31 1.25 17.92 11.74
N ARG A 32 1.82 19.10 11.46
CA ARG A 32 2.88 19.76 12.24
C ARG A 32 4.09 18.84 12.46
N ILE A 33 4.43 18.05 11.44
CA ILE A 33 5.56 17.13 11.47
C ILE A 33 6.82 17.89 11.01
N PRO A 34 7.89 17.91 11.85
CA PRO A 34 9.18 18.49 11.48
C PRO A 34 9.75 17.87 10.19
N GLU A 35 10.42 18.66 9.36
CA GLU A 35 10.93 18.20 8.06
C GLU A 35 11.93 17.04 8.19
N GLU A 36 12.73 17.07 9.25
CA GLU A 36 13.69 16.03 9.62
C GLU A 36 13.06 14.67 9.88
N ASP A 37 11.81 14.63 10.35
CA ASP A 37 11.11 13.39 10.71
C ASP A 37 10.34 12.77 9.54
N ARG A 38 9.97 13.58 8.54
CA ARG A 38 9.13 13.14 7.40
C ARG A 38 9.72 11.93 6.67
N PRO A 39 11.04 11.83 6.38
CA PRO A 39 11.58 10.66 5.69
C PRO A 39 11.45 9.36 6.50
N ALA A 40 11.65 9.42 7.82
CA ALA A 40 11.51 8.27 8.69
C ALA A 40 10.04 7.81 8.76
N LEU A 41 9.13 8.77 8.90
CA LEU A 41 7.69 8.51 8.91
C LEU A 41 7.20 7.93 7.58
N LEU A 42 7.65 8.47 6.44
CA LEU A 42 7.31 7.93 5.12
C LEU A 42 7.76 6.47 4.96
N ARG A 43 8.99 6.13 5.40
CA ARG A 43 9.47 4.75 5.38
C ARG A 43 8.63 3.83 6.26
N GLN A 44 8.25 4.30 7.44
CA GLN A 44 7.39 3.55 8.35
C GLN A 44 6.00 3.34 7.75
N MET A 45 5.35 4.40 7.26
CA MET A 45 4.05 4.34 6.61
C MET A 45 4.06 3.40 5.39
N HIS A 46 5.14 3.40 4.60
CA HIS A 46 5.30 2.48 3.48
C HIS A 46 5.34 1.03 3.96
N ARG A 47 6.18 0.70 4.96
CA ARG A 47 6.26 -0.65 5.55
C ARG A 47 4.92 -1.10 6.12
N ASP A 48 4.26 -0.24 6.89
CA ASP A 48 2.97 -0.54 7.50
C ASP A 48 1.89 -0.74 6.44
N SER A 49 1.93 0.04 5.34
CA SER A 49 0.99 -0.10 4.23
C SER A 49 1.18 -1.41 3.48
N VAL A 50 2.42 -1.85 3.24
CA VAL A 50 2.70 -3.16 2.61
C VAL A 50 2.04 -4.27 3.43
N VAL A 51 2.37 -4.37 4.72
CA VAL A 51 1.85 -5.43 5.61
C VAL A 51 0.32 -5.40 5.65
N TRP A 52 -0.26 -4.20 5.76
CA TRP A 52 -1.70 -4.03 5.79
C TRP A 52 -2.38 -4.48 4.49
N LEU A 53 -1.82 -4.16 3.32
CA LEU A 53 -2.39 -4.53 2.01
C LEU A 53 -2.42 -6.05 1.83
N TYR A 54 -1.33 -6.74 2.16
CA TYR A 54 -1.28 -8.22 2.16
C TYR A 54 -2.30 -8.82 3.13
N GLY A 55 -2.36 -8.33 4.36
CA GLY A 55 -3.32 -8.81 5.37
C GLY A 55 -4.77 -8.58 4.93
N TYR A 56 -5.06 -7.45 4.28
CA TYR A 56 -6.39 -7.15 3.78
C TYR A 56 -6.83 -8.11 2.68
N ILE A 57 -5.97 -8.40 1.69
CA ILE A 57 -6.28 -9.35 0.61
C ILE A 57 -6.45 -10.77 1.19
N ALA A 58 -5.56 -11.20 2.09
CA ALA A 58 -5.67 -12.50 2.75
C ALA A 58 -7.01 -12.64 3.51
N ALA A 59 -7.40 -11.62 4.28
CA ALA A 59 -8.66 -11.62 5.01
C ALA A 59 -9.89 -11.66 4.09
N LEU A 60 -9.81 -11.04 2.91
CA LEU A 60 -10.87 -11.12 1.91
C LEU A 60 -10.97 -12.51 1.28
N ALA A 61 -9.83 -13.15 0.99
CA ALA A 61 -9.78 -14.51 0.47
C ALA A 61 -10.32 -15.53 1.50
N ASP A 62 -9.92 -15.41 2.77
CA ASP A 62 -10.38 -16.27 3.86
C ASP A 62 -11.91 -16.19 4.04
N ARG A 63 -12.46 -14.99 3.85
CA ARG A 63 -13.91 -14.74 3.90
C ARG A 63 -14.63 -15.08 2.59
N LYS A 64 -13.92 -15.60 1.58
CA LYS A 64 -14.45 -15.94 0.25
C LYS A 64 -15.10 -14.75 -0.47
N LEU A 65 -14.67 -13.53 -0.15
CA LEU A 65 -15.10 -12.31 -0.83
C LEU A 65 -14.33 -12.08 -2.13
N VAL A 66 -13.20 -12.78 -2.28
CA VAL A 66 -12.32 -12.81 -3.45
C VAL A 66 -11.90 -14.25 -3.65
N ASP A 67 -11.77 -14.69 -4.90
CA ASP A 67 -11.24 -16.02 -5.17
C ASP A 67 -9.72 -16.08 -4.93
N LYS A 68 -9.22 -17.30 -4.72
CA LYS A 68 -7.82 -17.53 -4.41
C LYS A 68 -6.89 -17.07 -5.53
N GLY A 69 -7.28 -17.22 -6.80
CA GLY A 69 -6.45 -16.84 -7.95
C GLY A 69 -6.33 -15.32 -8.08
N ASP A 70 -7.42 -14.59 -7.86
CA ASP A 70 -7.42 -13.13 -7.78
C ASP A 70 -6.58 -12.63 -6.60
N ALA A 71 -6.67 -13.28 -5.43
CA ALA A 71 -5.85 -12.94 -4.26
C ALA A 71 -4.34 -13.13 -4.53
N GLU A 72 -3.97 -14.27 -5.12
CA GLU A 72 -2.58 -14.55 -5.54
C GLU A 72 -2.09 -13.53 -6.57
N ARG A 73 -2.90 -13.20 -7.56
CA ARG A 73 -2.57 -12.18 -8.56
C ARG A 73 -2.32 -10.82 -7.91
N MET A 74 -3.20 -10.38 -7.02
CA MET A 74 -3.03 -9.11 -6.30
C MET A 74 -1.79 -9.10 -5.40
N HIS A 75 -1.45 -10.23 -4.76
CA HIS A 75 -0.19 -10.35 -4.01
C HIS A 75 1.04 -10.20 -4.91
N CYS A 76 1.04 -10.82 -6.10
CA CYS A 76 2.12 -10.63 -7.07
C CYS A 76 2.21 -9.17 -7.56
N GLU A 77 1.08 -8.51 -7.80
CA GLU A 77 1.04 -7.08 -8.16
C GLU A 77 1.65 -6.21 -7.04
N LEU A 78 1.35 -6.51 -5.77
CA LEU A 78 1.93 -5.79 -4.62
C LEU A 78 3.43 -6.03 -4.49
N LEU A 79 3.90 -7.27 -4.69
CA LEU A 79 5.31 -7.60 -4.66
C LEU A 79 6.09 -6.79 -5.70
N TYR A 80 5.59 -6.77 -6.94
CA TYR A 80 6.18 -6.00 -8.02
C TYR A 80 6.25 -4.49 -7.70
N LEU A 81 5.18 -3.92 -7.15
CA LEU A 81 5.18 -2.51 -6.72
C LEU A 81 6.20 -2.26 -5.60
N HIS A 82 6.29 -3.15 -4.62
CA HIS A 82 7.22 -3.01 -3.52
C HIS A 82 8.69 -3.09 -3.97
N GLU A 83 9.02 -4.02 -4.87
CA GLU A 83 10.37 -4.15 -5.44
C GLU A 83 10.75 -2.92 -6.27
N LYS A 84 9.83 -2.42 -7.10
CA LYS A 84 10.04 -1.21 -7.92
C LYS A 84 10.31 0.02 -7.06
N HIS A 85 9.64 0.17 -5.92
CA HIS A 85 9.88 1.31 -5.03
C HIS A 85 11.14 1.13 -4.15
N SER A 86 11.46 -0.09 -3.76
CA SER A 86 12.68 -0.38 -2.99
C SER A 86 13.95 -0.16 -3.79
N SER A 87 13.92 -0.34 -5.12
CA SER A 87 15.07 -0.06 -5.99
C SER A 87 15.29 1.45 -6.24
N ILE A 88 14.26 2.28 -6.10
CA ILE A 88 14.35 3.74 -6.28
C ILE A 88 14.86 4.45 -5.01
N VAL A 89 14.60 3.90 -3.82
CA VAL A 89 15.00 4.53 -2.53
C VAL A 89 16.46 4.23 -2.14
N ASN A 90 17.11 3.29 -2.82
CA ASN A 90 18.51 2.89 -2.56
C ASN A 90 19.55 3.61 -3.48
N TYR A 91 19.18 4.71 -4.12
CA TYR A 91 20.07 5.58 -4.90
C TYR A 91 20.15 6.99 -4.32
#